data_AF-A0A2W7HXE5-F1
#
_entry.id   AF-A0A2W7HXE5-F1
#
_cell.length_a   1.000
_cell.length_b   1.000
_cell.length_c   1.000
_cell.angle_alpha   90.00
_cell.angle_beta   90.00
_cell.angle_gamma   90.00
#
_symmetry.space_group_name_H-M   'P 1'
#
loop_
_entity.id
_entity.type
_entity.pdbx_description
1 polymer ?
#
loop_
_entity_poly.entity_id
_entity_poly.type
_entity_poly.pdbx_seq_one_letter_code
_entity_poly.pdbx_strand_id
1 'polypeptide(L)'
;MKNLLLSFTFLLICFSVKSQEVTGSWYGSLEVQGQKLRIVFHVEEEGANFKSTMDSPDQGAKGIPMGNTIFTHDTLEISAPNLMMKFTGVLNNEEIKGTFQQGGLQLPLRLTQKETKLNRPQTPTKPYPYMEEEITFENTNDTVTLAGTLTKPKNVKNFPTVILISGSGPQNRNEELMGHQPFLVLADYLTRNGIAVLRYDDRGVGVSTGRFDTSTIYDFAEDTKAAVNYLKNRKDIDKNKIILLGHSEGGMVAPLVASKDKTIAGIITLAGPGERLDKVLLQQQKDIYSRSGMPKATVDSIISLNKGFYDIVNTVDKSQINKEFLKYGQSKSMSNIEITQQIESVSDRWFYSFITYDPKEILQQVSCPVLAINGSKDMQVNGDQNLTAIKNNLAQGGNKNVTIKEMEGLNHLFQKAVTGMPNEYAQIEETMSPEVLEIIKNWIDLNF
;
A
#
# COMPACT_ATOMS: atom_id res chain seq x y z
N MET A 1 -59.27 69.54 -32.94
CA MET A 1 -58.12 69.71 -32.04
C MET A 1 -57.70 68.33 -31.54
N LYS A 2 -56.48 67.90 -31.85
CA LYS A 2 -55.92 66.58 -31.52
C LYS A 2 -55.38 66.62 -30.08
N ASN A 3 -55.82 65.70 -29.22
CA ASN A 3 -55.15 65.40 -27.95
C ASN A 3 -54.26 64.17 -28.15
N LEU A 4 -52.96 64.36 -27.91
CA LEU A 4 -51.92 63.35 -27.98
C LEU A 4 -51.76 62.72 -26.58
N LEU A 5 -52.15 61.47 -26.38
CA LEU A 5 -51.79 60.68 -25.19
C LEU A 5 -50.53 59.87 -25.49
N LEU A 6 -49.43 60.19 -24.80
CA LEU A 6 -48.25 59.34 -24.72
C LEU A 6 -48.53 58.19 -23.74
N SER A 7 -48.42 56.94 -24.20
CA SER A 7 -48.46 55.75 -23.35
C SER A 7 -47.05 55.24 -23.12
N PHE A 8 -46.56 55.29 -21.87
CA PHE A 8 -45.29 54.70 -21.46
C PHE A 8 -45.45 53.18 -21.34
N THR A 9 -44.60 52.41 -22.03
CA THR A 9 -44.54 50.94 -21.92
C THR A 9 -43.42 50.58 -20.96
N PHE A 10 -43.74 49.92 -19.84
CA PHE A 10 -42.77 49.43 -18.87
C PHE A 10 -42.24 48.05 -19.33
N LEU A 11 -40.93 47.96 -19.57
CA LEU A 11 -40.26 46.71 -19.93
C LEU A 11 -39.87 45.97 -18.63
N LEU A 12 -40.53 44.85 -18.32
CA LEU A 12 -40.15 43.97 -17.21
C LEU A 12 -38.95 43.11 -17.63
N ILE A 13 -37.80 43.35 -17.00
CA ILE A 13 -36.61 42.50 -17.11
C ILE A 13 -36.75 41.41 -16.04
N CYS A 14 -37.06 40.18 -16.44
CA CYS A 14 -37.00 39.01 -15.57
C CYS A 14 -35.54 38.59 -15.39
N PHE A 15 -34.99 38.76 -14.18
CA PHE A 15 -33.76 38.09 -13.78
C PHE A 15 -34.08 36.64 -13.41
N SER A 16 -33.56 35.69 -14.18
CA SER A 16 -33.54 34.28 -13.78
C SER A 16 -32.54 34.11 -12.64
N VAL A 17 -33.04 33.99 -11.41
CA VAL A 17 -32.23 33.55 -10.27
C VAL A 17 -31.85 32.09 -10.54
N LYS A 18 -30.58 31.81 -10.83
CA LYS A 18 -30.08 30.44 -10.80
C LYS A 18 -30.10 29.99 -9.33
N SER A 19 -30.90 28.99 -9.02
CA SER A 19 -30.75 28.24 -7.76
C SER A 19 -29.32 27.70 -7.72
N GLN A 20 -28.61 27.86 -6.59
CA GLN A 20 -27.32 27.19 -6.43
C GLN A 20 -27.60 25.69 -6.29
N GLU A 21 -27.04 24.89 -7.20
CA GLU A 21 -27.20 23.43 -7.17
C GLU A 21 -26.17 22.83 -6.21
N VAL A 22 -26.66 22.19 -5.15
CA VAL A 22 -25.82 21.49 -4.16
C VAL A 22 -25.39 20.10 -4.64
N THR A 23 -25.96 19.60 -5.73
CA THR A 23 -25.67 18.29 -6.29
C THR A 23 -24.24 18.19 -6.83
N GLY A 24 -23.70 16.98 -6.84
CA GLY A 24 -22.37 16.67 -7.35
C GLY A 24 -21.36 16.32 -6.24
N SER A 25 -20.10 16.27 -6.63
CA SER A 25 -18.99 15.90 -5.75
C SER A 25 -18.36 17.14 -5.11
N TRP A 26 -18.27 17.12 -3.79
CA TRP A 26 -17.74 18.19 -2.96
C TRP A 26 -16.48 17.71 -2.24
N TYR A 27 -15.35 18.31 -2.59
CA TYR A 27 -14.02 17.93 -2.14
C TYR A 27 -13.53 18.88 -1.06
N GLY A 28 -13.06 18.34 0.07
CA GLY A 28 -12.41 19.12 1.11
C GLY A 28 -11.30 18.35 1.83
N SER A 29 -10.67 19.02 2.78
CA SER A 29 -9.64 18.45 3.64
C SER A 29 -9.85 18.90 5.06
N LEU A 30 -9.81 17.96 5.99
CA LEU A 30 -9.76 18.18 7.43
C LEU A 30 -8.31 18.28 7.89
N GLU A 31 -8.04 19.12 8.89
CA GLU A 31 -6.76 19.09 9.60
C GLU A 31 -6.93 18.37 10.94
N VAL A 32 -6.36 17.16 11.04
CA VAL A 32 -6.44 16.29 12.22
C VAL A 32 -5.03 16.13 12.76
N GLN A 33 -4.76 16.68 13.95
CA GLN A 33 -3.45 16.55 14.63
C GLN A 33 -2.24 16.91 13.74
N GLY A 34 -2.37 17.98 12.94
CA GLY A 34 -1.33 18.45 12.03
C GLY A 34 -1.24 17.70 10.70
N GLN A 35 -2.20 16.83 10.39
CA GLN A 35 -2.28 16.06 9.15
C GLN A 35 -3.51 16.46 8.34
N LYS A 36 -3.42 16.35 7.01
CA LYS A 36 -4.54 16.60 6.10
C LYS A 36 -5.24 15.30 5.75
N LEU A 37 -6.55 15.25 5.96
CA LEU A 37 -7.42 14.13 5.61
C LEU A 37 -8.47 14.59 4.60
N ARG A 38 -8.41 14.08 3.37
CA ARG A 38 -9.37 14.40 2.32
C ARG A 38 -10.69 13.69 2.54
N ILE A 39 -11.76 14.44 2.36
CA ILE A 39 -13.14 13.96 2.42
C ILE A 39 -13.83 14.40 1.14
N VAL A 40 -14.60 13.51 0.53
CA VAL A 40 -15.46 13.82 -0.62
C VAL A 40 -16.88 13.46 -0.26
N PHE A 41 -17.81 14.40 -0.41
CA PHE A 41 -19.24 14.11 -0.35
C PHE A 41 -19.80 14.06 -1.77
N HIS A 42 -20.51 12.98 -2.12
CA HIS A 42 -21.26 12.88 -3.36
C HIS A 42 -22.72 13.10 -3.03
N VAL A 43 -23.29 14.22 -3.46
CA VAL A 43 -24.69 14.60 -3.21
C VAL A 43 -25.49 14.39 -4.48
N GLU A 44 -26.54 13.58 -4.39
CA GLU A 44 -27.45 13.27 -5.49
C GLU A 44 -28.88 13.60 -5.09
N GLU A 45 -29.71 13.97 -6.07
CA GLU A 45 -31.16 14.09 -5.87
C GLU A 45 -31.81 12.71 -5.74
N GLU A 46 -32.78 12.61 -4.83
CA GLU A 46 -33.66 11.47 -4.65
C GLU A 46 -35.10 11.97 -4.53
N GLY A 47 -35.73 12.23 -5.69
CA GLY A 47 -37.06 12.82 -5.76
C GLY A 47 -37.08 14.26 -5.26
N ALA A 48 -37.78 14.51 -4.15
CA ALA A 48 -37.81 15.83 -3.49
C ALA A 48 -36.74 15.99 -2.39
N ASN A 49 -35.96 14.94 -2.13
CA ASN A 49 -34.93 14.88 -1.10
C ASN A 49 -33.54 14.75 -1.73
N PHE A 50 -32.51 14.73 -0.89
CA PHE A 50 -31.15 14.42 -1.28
C PHE A 50 -30.70 13.13 -0.60
N LYS A 51 -29.81 12.42 -1.27
CA LYS A 51 -29.01 11.34 -0.70
C LYS A 51 -27.54 11.70 -0.87
N SER A 52 -26.67 11.13 -0.04
CA SER A 52 -25.24 11.29 -0.26
C SER A 52 -24.42 10.09 0.16
N THR A 53 -23.26 9.94 -0.45
CA THR A 53 -22.18 9.08 0.02
C THR A 53 -20.96 9.91 0.37
N MET A 54 -20.02 9.30 1.09
CA MET A 54 -18.74 9.91 1.44
C MET A 54 -17.58 9.00 1.03
N ASP A 55 -16.53 9.59 0.49
CA ASP A 55 -15.23 8.97 0.33
C ASP A 55 -14.22 9.58 1.32
N SER A 56 -13.32 8.74 1.81
CA SER A 56 -12.07 9.16 2.46
C SER A 56 -10.90 8.57 1.66
N PRO A 57 -10.46 9.25 0.58
CA PRO A 57 -9.47 8.71 -0.35
C PRO A 57 -8.15 8.35 0.32
N ASP A 58 -7.72 9.13 1.31
CA ASP A 58 -6.46 8.91 2.06
C ASP A 58 -6.52 7.68 2.98
N GLN A 59 -7.72 7.17 3.25
CA GLN A 59 -7.95 5.97 4.05
C GLN A 59 -8.45 4.80 3.19
N GLY A 60 -8.48 4.97 1.85
CA GLY A 60 -8.95 3.93 0.91
C GLY A 60 -10.45 3.62 0.97
N ALA A 61 -11.24 4.39 1.72
CA ALA A 61 -12.68 4.15 1.88
C ALA A 61 -13.47 4.95 0.84
N LYS A 62 -14.38 4.28 0.11
CA LYS A 62 -15.22 4.88 -0.93
C LYS A 62 -16.68 4.45 -0.80
N GLY A 63 -17.60 5.32 -1.20
CA GLY A 63 -19.02 5.04 -1.28
C GLY A 63 -19.69 4.81 0.08
N ILE A 64 -19.16 5.38 1.16
CA ILE A 64 -19.74 5.22 2.50
C ILE A 64 -21.14 5.85 2.49
N PRO A 65 -22.22 5.12 2.77
CA PRO A 65 -23.57 5.68 2.74
C PRO A 65 -23.78 6.64 3.90
N MET A 66 -24.29 7.84 3.60
CA MET A 66 -24.72 8.79 4.62
C MET A 66 -26.17 8.48 5.04
N GLY A 67 -26.52 8.83 6.26
CA GLY A 67 -27.85 8.60 6.81
C GLY A 67 -28.87 9.64 6.37
N ASN A 68 -28.57 10.93 6.58
CA ASN A 68 -29.47 12.03 6.25
C ASN A 68 -28.73 13.12 5.48
N THR A 69 -29.34 13.63 4.41
CA THR A 69 -28.83 14.74 3.60
C THR A 69 -29.94 15.76 3.41
N ILE A 70 -29.75 16.96 3.96
CA ILE A 70 -30.74 18.05 3.95
C ILE A 70 -30.07 19.28 3.36
N PHE A 71 -30.71 19.91 2.39
CA PHE A 71 -30.26 21.21 1.86
C PHE A 71 -31.42 22.20 1.91
N THR A 72 -31.29 23.22 2.76
CA THR A 72 -32.32 24.27 2.94
C THR A 72 -31.66 25.60 3.22
N HIS A 73 -32.13 26.68 2.60
CA HIS A 73 -31.60 28.04 2.79
C HIS A 73 -30.07 28.10 2.66
N ASP A 74 -29.55 27.55 1.56
CA ASP A 74 -28.12 27.42 1.26
C ASP A 74 -27.30 26.63 2.29
N THR A 75 -27.94 25.99 3.27
CA THR A 75 -27.28 25.19 4.30
C THR A 75 -27.40 23.72 3.96
N LEU A 76 -26.25 23.07 3.75
CA LEU A 76 -26.12 21.63 3.59
C LEU A 76 -25.82 20.98 4.94
N GLU A 77 -26.66 20.03 5.33
CA GLU A 77 -26.44 19.13 6.44
C GLU A 77 -26.33 17.69 5.94
N ILE A 78 -25.22 17.03 6.24
CA ILE A 78 -24.99 15.61 5.98
C ILE A 78 -24.71 14.94 7.31
N SER A 79 -25.38 13.82 7.60
CA SER A 79 -25.12 13.06 8.83
C SER A 79 -25.06 11.57 8.57
N ALA A 80 -24.20 10.88 9.31
CA ALA A 80 -24.10 9.43 9.35
C ALA A 80 -24.09 8.99 10.83
N PRO A 81 -25.27 8.71 11.43
CA PRO A 81 -25.38 8.36 12.84
C PRO A 81 -24.52 7.17 13.25
N ASN A 82 -24.40 6.15 12.39
CA ASN A 82 -23.56 4.97 12.63
C ASN A 82 -22.07 5.30 12.74
N LEU A 83 -21.63 6.43 12.16
CA LEU A 83 -20.26 6.92 12.24
C LEU A 83 -20.11 8.04 13.28
N MET A 84 -21.18 8.37 14.00
CA MET A 84 -21.29 9.54 14.87
C MET A 84 -20.81 10.82 14.18
N MET A 85 -21.12 10.95 12.88
CA MET A 85 -20.61 12.01 12.01
C MET A 85 -21.73 12.96 11.58
N LYS A 86 -21.44 14.26 11.58
CA LYS A 86 -22.28 15.31 11.02
C LYS A 86 -21.43 16.40 10.38
N PHE A 87 -21.77 16.82 9.18
CA PHE A 87 -21.28 18.04 8.55
C PHE A 87 -22.43 19.03 8.38
N THR A 88 -22.21 20.28 8.75
CA THR A 88 -23.14 21.38 8.49
C THR A 88 -22.36 22.55 7.89
N GLY A 89 -22.75 23.00 6.70
CA GLY A 89 -22.07 24.09 6.02
C GLY A 89 -22.99 24.92 5.14
N VAL A 90 -22.57 26.16 4.89
CA VAL A 90 -23.30 27.12 4.05
C VAL A 90 -22.63 27.22 2.69
N LEU A 91 -23.40 26.94 1.65
CA LEU A 91 -23.02 27.12 0.25
C LEU A 91 -22.98 28.62 -0.06
N ASN A 92 -21.83 29.07 -0.56
CA ASN A 92 -21.62 30.44 -1.03
C ASN A 92 -20.83 30.36 -2.34
N ASN A 93 -21.48 30.62 -3.46
CA ASN A 93 -20.91 30.47 -4.81
C ASN A 93 -20.49 29.01 -5.07
N GLU A 94 -19.21 28.75 -5.33
CA GLU A 94 -18.64 27.43 -5.68
C GLU A 94 -18.04 26.69 -4.47
N GLU A 95 -18.39 27.11 -3.25
CA GLU A 95 -17.80 26.61 -2.02
C GLU A 95 -18.84 26.41 -0.91
N ILE A 96 -18.72 25.31 -0.16
CA ILE A 96 -19.45 25.11 1.10
C ILE A 96 -18.47 25.25 2.27
N LYS A 97 -18.73 26.22 3.15
CA LYS A 97 -17.96 26.42 4.39
C LYS A 97 -18.77 25.93 5.57
N GLY A 98 -18.21 25.03 6.36
CA GLY A 98 -18.94 24.44 7.47
C GLY A 98 -18.06 23.84 8.55
N THR A 99 -18.72 23.10 9.42
CA THR A 99 -18.11 22.35 10.51
C THR A 99 -18.39 20.88 10.31
N PHE A 100 -17.33 20.09 10.26
CA PHE A 100 -17.38 18.63 10.34
C PHE A 100 -17.26 18.20 11.79
N GLN A 101 -18.10 17.27 12.22
CA GLN A 101 -18.14 16.74 13.57
C GLN A 101 -18.09 15.21 13.50
N GLN A 102 -17.23 14.59 14.32
CA GLN A 102 -17.20 13.14 14.45
C GLN A 102 -16.69 12.74 15.84
N GLY A 103 -17.42 11.85 16.54
CA GLY A 103 -16.97 11.29 17.82
C GLY A 103 -16.62 12.33 18.89
N GLY A 104 -17.29 13.49 18.87
CA GLY A 104 -17.04 14.62 19.79
C GLY A 104 -16.00 15.64 19.30
N LEU A 105 -15.23 15.34 18.26
CA LEU A 105 -14.32 16.29 17.60
C LEU A 105 -15.10 17.19 16.65
N GLN A 106 -14.77 18.49 16.61
CA GLN A 106 -15.30 19.44 15.63
C GLN A 106 -14.17 20.13 14.89
N LEU A 107 -14.24 20.16 13.56
CA LEU A 107 -13.21 20.74 12.69
C LEU A 107 -13.87 21.61 11.62
N PRO A 108 -13.26 22.75 11.25
CA PRO A 108 -13.69 23.49 10.08
C PRO A 108 -13.46 22.65 8.82
N LEU A 109 -14.42 22.65 7.91
CA LEU A 109 -14.31 21.98 6.61
C LEU A 109 -14.79 22.93 5.51
N ARG A 110 -13.91 23.12 4.53
CA ARG A 110 -14.17 23.84 3.29
C ARG A 110 -14.29 22.81 2.16
N LEU A 111 -15.40 22.86 1.44
CA LEU A 111 -15.68 22.00 0.30
C LEU A 111 -15.74 22.82 -1.00
N THR A 112 -15.21 22.28 -2.09
CA THR A 112 -15.32 22.85 -3.44
C THR A 112 -15.66 21.75 -4.45
N GLN A 113 -16.19 22.10 -5.63
CA GLN A 113 -16.43 21.12 -6.70
C GLN A 113 -15.18 20.78 -7.52
N LYS A 114 -14.03 21.37 -7.20
CA LYS A 114 -12.76 21.11 -7.88
C LYS A 114 -12.02 19.98 -7.16
N GLU A 115 -11.92 18.84 -7.82
CA GLU A 115 -11.07 17.74 -7.36
C GLU A 115 -9.60 18.19 -7.32
N THR A 116 -8.96 18.04 -6.16
CA THR A 116 -7.50 18.14 -6.07
C THR A 116 -6.94 16.77 -6.44
N LYS A 117 -6.62 16.59 -7.73
CA LYS A 117 -5.96 15.37 -8.20
C LYS A 117 -4.53 15.35 -7.71
N LEU A 118 -4.16 14.21 -7.13
CA LEU A 118 -2.79 13.93 -6.76
C LEU A 118 -1.96 13.77 -8.04
N ASN A 119 -0.89 14.54 -8.15
CA ASN A 119 0.07 14.39 -9.22
C ASN A 119 0.99 13.21 -8.90
N ARG A 120 1.20 12.34 -9.90
CA ARG A 120 2.07 11.15 -9.83
C ARG A 120 3.00 11.18 -11.04
N PRO A 121 3.97 12.12 -11.06
CA PRO A 121 4.69 12.46 -12.28
C PRO A 121 5.58 11.33 -12.81
N GLN A 122 5.90 10.35 -11.97
CA GLN A 122 6.72 9.20 -12.33
C GLN A 122 5.92 8.06 -12.96
N THR A 123 4.59 8.05 -12.81
CA THR A 123 3.76 7.02 -13.44
C THR A 123 3.89 7.14 -14.95
N PRO A 124 4.46 6.13 -15.64
CA PRO A 124 4.71 6.22 -17.06
C PRO A 124 3.39 6.17 -17.83
N THR A 125 3.35 6.85 -18.97
CA THR A 125 2.18 6.87 -19.86
C THR A 125 2.53 6.27 -21.23
N LYS A 126 1.55 5.60 -21.84
CA LYS A 126 1.70 5.00 -23.17
C LYS A 126 1.74 6.09 -24.27
N PRO A 127 2.37 5.82 -25.42
CA PRO A 127 3.11 4.60 -25.76
C PRO A 127 4.49 4.55 -25.10
N TYR A 128 4.87 3.37 -24.62
CA TYR A 128 6.19 3.15 -24.04
C TYR A 128 7.28 3.00 -25.11
N PRO A 129 8.54 3.40 -24.83
CA PRO A 129 9.62 3.27 -25.79
C PRO A 129 10.14 1.83 -25.92
N TYR A 130 9.70 0.90 -25.08
CA TYR A 130 10.09 -0.51 -25.05
C TYR A 130 8.96 -1.44 -25.52
N MET A 131 9.19 -2.76 -25.51
CA MET A 131 8.16 -3.77 -25.81
C MET A 131 7.42 -4.17 -24.54
N GLU A 132 6.13 -4.44 -24.67
CA GLU A 132 5.26 -4.94 -23.61
C GLU A 132 4.55 -6.20 -24.13
N GLU A 133 4.54 -7.25 -23.33
CA GLU A 133 3.92 -8.54 -23.66
C GLU A 133 3.07 -8.98 -22.47
N GLU A 134 1.76 -9.12 -22.68
CA GLU A 134 0.88 -9.78 -21.71
C GLU A 134 1.11 -11.28 -21.75
N ILE A 135 1.33 -11.88 -20.58
CA ILE A 135 1.71 -13.28 -20.44
C ILE A 135 0.88 -13.94 -19.35
N THR A 136 0.78 -15.26 -19.43
CA THR A 136 0.26 -16.11 -18.36
C THR A 136 1.19 -17.29 -18.14
N PHE A 137 1.29 -17.77 -16.90
CA PHE A 137 2.06 -18.96 -16.56
C PHE A 137 1.39 -19.73 -15.43
N GLU A 138 1.57 -21.05 -15.45
CA GLU A 138 0.97 -21.95 -14.47
C GLU A 138 1.94 -22.24 -13.33
N ASN A 139 1.46 -22.15 -12.10
CA ASN A 139 2.10 -22.79 -10.96
C ASN A 139 1.68 -24.26 -10.93
N THR A 140 2.53 -25.15 -11.45
CA THR A 140 2.22 -26.58 -11.60
C THR A 140 2.17 -27.35 -10.28
N ASN A 141 2.53 -26.75 -9.15
CA ASN A 141 2.38 -27.33 -7.82
C ASN A 141 1.00 -27.03 -7.21
N ASP A 142 0.18 -26.26 -7.93
CA ASP A 142 -1.20 -25.91 -7.60
C ASP A 142 -2.02 -25.86 -8.91
N THR A 143 -3.27 -25.42 -8.84
CA THR A 143 -4.14 -25.20 -10.00
C THR A 143 -4.27 -23.71 -10.33
N VAL A 144 -3.19 -22.96 -10.10
CA VAL A 144 -3.14 -21.50 -10.24
C VAL A 144 -2.44 -21.11 -11.54
N THR A 145 -3.17 -20.37 -12.39
CA THR A 145 -2.61 -19.59 -13.49
C THR A 145 -2.44 -18.14 -13.05
N LEU A 146 -1.22 -17.61 -13.21
CA LEU A 146 -0.85 -16.23 -12.90
C LEU A 146 -0.77 -15.42 -14.20
N ALA A 147 -1.28 -14.20 -14.16
CA ALA A 147 -1.24 -13.26 -15.27
C ALA A 147 -0.25 -12.13 -14.98
N GLY A 148 0.47 -11.70 -16.00
CA GLY A 148 1.47 -10.65 -15.85
C GLY A 148 1.82 -9.92 -17.14
N THR A 149 2.73 -8.97 -17.01
CA THR A 149 3.30 -8.19 -18.10
C THR A 149 4.82 -8.35 -18.08
N LEU A 150 5.38 -8.79 -19.21
CA LEU A 150 6.81 -8.81 -19.46
C LEU A 150 7.19 -7.61 -20.33
N THR A 151 7.96 -6.67 -19.77
CA THR A 151 8.54 -5.55 -20.51
C THR A 151 9.97 -5.86 -20.93
N LYS A 152 10.32 -5.56 -22.18
CA LYS A 152 11.65 -5.90 -22.75
C LYS A 152 12.27 -4.69 -23.45
N PRO A 153 13.57 -4.41 -23.21
CA PRO A 153 14.26 -3.35 -23.91
C PRO A 153 14.28 -3.60 -25.42
N LYS A 154 14.13 -2.54 -26.22
CA LYS A 154 14.30 -2.64 -27.68
C LYS A 154 15.78 -2.68 -28.02
N ASN A 155 16.13 -3.52 -29.00
CA ASN A 155 17.48 -3.62 -29.58
C ASN A 155 18.61 -4.02 -28.61
N VAL A 156 18.28 -4.53 -27.43
CA VAL A 156 19.24 -5.14 -26.50
C VAL A 156 19.11 -6.65 -26.58
N LYS A 157 20.23 -7.35 -26.70
CA LYS A 157 20.31 -8.82 -26.63
C LYS A 157 20.93 -9.22 -25.29
N ASN A 158 20.58 -10.41 -24.79
CA ASN A 158 21.14 -10.98 -23.56
C ASN A 158 21.02 -10.05 -22.33
N PHE A 159 19.89 -9.36 -22.23
CA PHE A 159 19.58 -8.50 -21.10
C PHE A 159 19.34 -9.33 -19.82
N PRO A 160 19.69 -8.81 -18.63
CA PRO A 160 19.19 -9.37 -17.38
C PRO A 160 17.67 -9.21 -17.30
N THR A 161 17.01 -10.13 -16.59
CA THR A 161 15.56 -10.11 -16.40
C THR A 161 15.23 -10.11 -14.92
N VAL A 162 14.48 -9.11 -14.47
CA VAL A 162 14.05 -8.97 -13.08
C VAL A 162 12.60 -9.43 -12.95
N ILE A 163 12.30 -10.27 -11.96
CA ILE A 163 10.94 -10.58 -11.53
C ILE A 163 10.63 -9.71 -10.30
N LEU A 164 9.57 -8.89 -10.38
CA LEU A 164 9.10 -8.11 -9.23
C LEU A 164 8.11 -8.94 -8.39
N ILE A 165 8.31 -8.95 -7.07
CA ILE A 165 7.52 -9.73 -6.11
C ILE A 165 6.94 -8.76 -5.06
N SER A 166 5.61 -8.67 -5.02
CA SER A 166 4.84 -7.71 -4.23
C SER A 166 5.05 -7.88 -2.72
N GLY A 167 4.74 -6.82 -1.97
CA GLY A 167 4.55 -6.87 -0.54
C GLY A 167 3.27 -7.58 -0.11
N SER A 168 2.88 -7.37 1.15
CA SER A 168 1.73 -8.05 1.74
C SER A 168 0.38 -7.49 1.26
N GLY A 169 -0.65 -8.33 1.41
CA GLY A 169 -2.00 -8.04 0.94
C GLY A 169 -2.22 -8.40 -0.53
N PRO A 170 -3.46 -8.34 -1.04
CA PRO A 170 -3.78 -8.71 -2.41
C PRO A 170 -3.28 -7.64 -3.39
N GLN A 171 -2.12 -7.84 -4.01
CA GLN A 171 -1.51 -6.89 -4.93
C GLN A 171 -1.74 -7.25 -6.40
N ASN A 172 -2.00 -6.22 -7.21
CA ASN A 172 -1.87 -6.37 -8.66
C ASN A 172 -0.39 -6.20 -9.07
N ARG A 173 -0.08 -6.43 -10.35
CA ARG A 173 1.28 -6.34 -10.90
C ARG A 173 1.98 -4.97 -10.76
N ASN A 174 1.26 -3.93 -10.39
CA ASN A 174 1.81 -2.58 -10.20
C ASN A 174 2.09 -2.26 -8.73
N GLU A 175 1.70 -3.15 -7.80
CA GLU A 175 1.74 -2.93 -6.35
C GLU A 175 1.05 -1.62 -5.95
N GLU A 176 -0.21 -1.45 -6.39
CA GLU A 176 -0.90 -0.19 -6.23
C GLU A 176 -1.29 0.10 -4.80
N LEU A 177 -0.80 1.23 -4.28
CA LEU A 177 -1.11 1.66 -2.92
C LEU A 177 -1.25 3.19 -2.87
N MET A 178 -2.38 3.67 -2.33
CA MET A 178 -2.64 5.11 -2.14
C MET A 178 -2.38 5.97 -3.40
N GLY A 179 -2.72 5.42 -4.57
CA GLY A 179 -2.55 6.08 -5.88
C GLY A 179 -1.14 6.01 -6.47
N HIS A 180 -0.22 5.28 -5.84
CA HIS A 180 1.11 4.98 -6.38
C HIS A 180 1.13 3.66 -7.12
N GLN A 181 2.04 3.53 -8.10
CA GLN A 181 2.28 2.30 -8.88
C GLN A 181 3.79 1.99 -8.89
N PRO A 182 4.42 1.70 -7.74
CA PRO A 182 5.87 1.57 -7.59
C PRO A 182 6.49 0.55 -8.55
N PHE A 183 5.85 -0.60 -8.75
CA PHE A 183 6.37 -1.62 -9.67
C PHE A 183 6.27 -1.19 -11.14
N LEU A 184 5.28 -0.38 -11.51
CA LEU A 184 5.22 0.18 -12.87
C LEU A 184 6.33 1.21 -13.10
N VAL A 185 6.57 2.10 -12.14
CA VAL A 185 7.67 3.08 -12.20
C VAL A 185 9.03 2.36 -12.29
N LEU A 186 9.24 1.35 -11.45
CA LEU A 186 10.47 0.57 -11.43
C LEU A 186 10.66 -0.21 -12.75
N ALA A 187 9.62 -0.86 -13.26
CA ALA A 187 9.69 -1.58 -14.53
C ALA A 187 9.97 -0.66 -15.72
N ASP A 188 9.33 0.51 -15.80
CA ASP A 188 9.59 1.49 -16.86
C ASP A 188 11.04 1.97 -16.83
N TYR A 189 11.54 2.32 -15.63
CA TYR A 189 12.92 2.78 -15.47
C TYR A 189 13.93 1.69 -15.87
N LEU A 190 13.80 0.47 -15.35
CA LEU A 190 14.71 -0.63 -15.66
C LEU A 190 14.64 -1.02 -17.14
N THR A 191 13.45 -1.07 -17.73
CA THR A 191 13.28 -1.43 -19.16
C THR A 191 13.87 -0.41 -20.10
N ARG A 192 13.77 0.89 -19.78
CA ARG A 192 14.48 1.95 -20.53
C ARG A 192 15.99 1.82 -20.44
N ASN A 193 16.50 1.21 -19.38
CA ASN A 193 17.93 1.03 -19.11
C ASN A 193 18.43 -0.37 -19.49
N GLY A 194 17.75 -1.08 -20.39
CA GLY A 194 18.28 -2.33 -20.97
C GLY A 194 18.01 -3.59 -20.15
N ILE A 195 17.12 -3.54 -19.16
CA ILE A 195 16.81 -4.65 -18.25
C ILE A 195 15.35 -5.08 -18.48
N ALA A 196 15.09 -6.35 -18.78
CA ALA A 196 13.71 -6.82 -18.89
C ALA A 196 13.07 -6.98 -17.50
N VAL A 197 11.76 -6.77 -17.41
CA VAL A 197 11.04 -6.86 -16.13
C VAL A 197 9.74 -7.64 -16.31
N LEU A 198 9.58 -8.67 -15.49
CA LEU A 198 8.32 -9.39 -15.31
C LEU A 198 7.62 -8.88 -14.06
N ARG A 199 6.38 -8.44 -14.24
CA ARG A 199 5.45 -8.11 -13.16
C ARG A 199 4.21 -8.96 -13.30
N TYR A 200 3.63 -9.45 -12.23
CA TYR A 200 2.46 -10.32 -12.27
C TYR A 200 1.50 -10.00 -11.14
N ASP A 201 0.21 -10.28 -11.36
CA ASP A 201 -0.81 -10.13 -10.32
C ASP A 201 -0.69 -11.30 -9.36
N ASP A 202 -0.81 -11.05 -8.06
CA ASP A 202 -0.82 -12.11 -7.06
C ASP A 202 -1.97 -13.10 -7.34
N ARG A 203 -1.81 -14.34 -6.87
CA ARG A 203 -2.89 -15.34 -6.94
C ARG A 203 -4.22 -14.78 -6.40
N GLY A 204 -5.30 -14.96 -7.14
CA GLY A 204 -6.62 -14.46 -6.80
C GLY A 204 -6.82 -12.94 -6.96
N VAL A 205 -5.85 -12.23 -7.57
CA VAL A 205 -5.91 -10.78 -7.82
C VAL A 205 -5.84 -10.50 -9.32
N GLY A 206 -6.49 -9.43 -9.77
CA GLY A 206 -6.47 -9.03 -11.18
C GLY A 206 -7.02 -10.12 -12.09
N VAL A 207 -6.18 -10.61 -13.01
CA VAL A 207 -6.54 -11.70 -13.94
C VAL A 207 -5.99 -13.05 -13.48
N SER A 208 -5.15 -13.07 -12.44
CA SER A 208 -4.64 -14.31 -11.84
C SER A 208 -5.76 -15.09 -11.16
N THR A 209 -5.77 -16.39 -11.39
CA THR A 209 -6.71 -17.33 -10.74
C THR A 209 -6.26 -17.69 -9.32
N GLY A 210 -6.99 -18.56 -8.63
CA GLY A 210 -6.64 -19.03 -7.28
C GLY A 210 -7.28 -18.20 -6.17
N ARG A 211 -6.77 -18.37 -4.94
CA ARG A 211 -7.32 -17.74 -3.73
C ARG A 211 -6.24 -17.08 -2.90
N PHE A 212 -6.31 -15.76 -2.74
CA PHE A 212 -5.39 -15.02 -1.88
C PHE A 212 -5.64 -15.33 -0.39
N ASP A 213 -6.90 -15.35 0.03
CA ASP A 213 -7.34 -15.40 1.44
C ASP A 213 -6.93 -16.67 2.22
N THR A 214 -6.57 -17.74 1.53
CA THR A 214 -6.09 -18.98 2.15
C THR A 214 -4.59 -19.25 1.95
N SER A 215 -3.90 -18.33 1.28
CA SER A 215 -2.51 -18.49 0.86
C SER A 215 -1.53 -17.99 1.91
N THR A 216 -0.28 -18.40 1.77
CA THR A 216 0.83 -18.12 2.69
C THR A 216 2.06 -17.68 1.91
N ILE A 217 3.09 -17.20 2.63
CA ILE A 217 4.39 -16.86 2.04
C ILE A 217 4.99 -18.01 1.20
N TYR A 218 4.71 -19.27 1.56
CA TYR A 218 5.20 -20.43 0.82
C TYR A 218 4.49 -20.62 -0.52
N ASP A 219 3.20 -20.27 -0.58
CA ASP A 219 2.43 -20.30 -1.82
C ASP A 219 2.93 -19.23 -2.79
N PHE A 220 3.23 -18.02 -2.28
CA PHE A 220 3.82 -16.93 -3.06
C PHE A 220 5.25 -17.26 -3.56
N ALA A 221 6.01 -18.05 -2.79
CA ALA A 221 7.31 -18.55 -3.23
C ALA A 221 7.20 -19.57 -4.38
N GLU A 222 6.19 -20.46 -4.35
CA GLU A 222 5.94 -21.37 -5.46
C GLU A 222 5.42 -20.62 -6.71
N ASP A 223 4.64 -19.56 -6.54
CA ASP A 223 4.23 -18.66 -7.64
C ASP A 223 5.43 -17.96 -8.28
N THR A 224 6.32 -17.40 -7.46
CA THR A 224 7.57 -16.79 -7.94
C THR A 224 8.44 -17.80 -8.68
N LYS A 225 8.53 -19.04 -8.19
CA LYS A 225 9.26 -20.12 -8.85
C LYS A 225 8.61 -20.52 -10.18
N ALA A 226 7.28 -20.48 -10.29
CA ALA A 226 6.58 -20.66 -11.56
C ALA A 226 6.95 -19.56 -12.57
N ALA A 227 7.04 -18.30 -12.12
CA ALA A 227 7.51 -17.18 -12.95
C ALA A 227 8.95 -17.39 -13.44
N VAL A 228 9.85 -17.83 -12.55
CA VAL A 228 11.23 -18.19 -12.90
C VAL A 228 11.25 -19.30 -13.97
N ASN A 229 10.49 -20.38 -13.77
CA ASN A 229 10.44 -21.50 -14.70
C ASN A 229 9.89 -21.09 -16.08
N TYR A 230 8.85 -20.24 -16.09
CA TYR A 230 8.32 -19.66 -17.31
C TYR A 230 9.41 -18.92 -18.10
N LEU A 231 10.15 -18.02 -17.44
CA LEU A 231 11.22 -17.25 -18.08
C LEU A 231 12.39 -18.14 -18.55
N LYS A 232 12.78 -19.16 -17.78
CA LYS A 232 13.85 -20.10 -18.18
C LYS A 232 13.52 -20.89 -19.45
N ASN A 233 12.24 -21.10 -19.74
CA ASN A 233 11.77 -21.82 -20.93
C ASN A 233 11.62 -20.92 -22.16
N ARG A 234 11.80 -19.60 -22.03
CA ARG A 234 11.76 -18.67 -23.15
C ARG A 234 13.09 -18.61 -23.88
N LYS A 235 13.03 -18.55 -25.21
CA LYS A 235 14.22 -18.47 -26.08
C LYS A 235 14.83 -17.06 -26.16
N ASP A 236 14.07 -16.04 -25.81
CA ASP A 236 14.47 -14.62 -25.83
C ASP A 236 14.98 -14.12 -24.46
N ILE A 237 15.07 -14.99 -23.45
CA ILE A 237 15.55 -14.66 -22.09
C ILE A 237 16.85 -15.41 -21.80
N ASP A 238 17.84 -14.71 -21.23
CA ASP A 238 19.04 -15.35 -20.69
C ASP A 238 18.73 -15.97 -19.32
N LYS A 239 18.54 -17.29 -19.31
CA LYS A 239 18.22 -18.05 -18.10
C LYS A 239 19.26 -17.94 -16.97
N ASN A 240 20.48 -17.49 -17.27
CA ASN A 240 21.55 -17.32 -16.28
C ASN A 240 21.55 -15.91 -15.65
N LYS A 241 20.65 -15.01 -16.10
CA LYS A 241 20.55 -13.62 -15.64
C LYS A 241 19.14 -13.27 -15.12
N ILE A 242 18.50 -14.22 -14.44
CA ILE A 242 17.21 -14.01 -13.78
C ILE A 242 17.45 -13.53 -12.34
N ILE A 243 16.92 -12.36 -12.03
CA ILE A 243 17.08 -11.68 -10.74
C ILE A 243 15.71 -11.57 -10.07
N LEU A 244 15.65 -11.79 -8.77
CA LEU A 244 14.42 -11.60 -8.00
C LEU A 244 14.50 -10.28 -7.25
N LEU A 245 13.50 -9.41 -7.42
CA LEU A 245 13.38 -8.18 -6.64
C LEU A 245 12.07 -8.21 -5.87
N GLY A 246 12.16 -8.20 -4.55
CA GLY A 246 11.00 -8.26 -3.68
C GLY A 246 10.87 -7.04 -2.80
N HIS A 247 9.66 -6.50 -2.67
CA HIS A 247 9.34 -5.41 -1.75
C HIS A 247 8.60 -5.94 -0.51
N SER A 248 8.94 -5.46 0.69
CA SER A 248 8.29 -5.84 1.94
C SER A 248 8.25 -7.37 2.13
N GLU A 249 7.06 -8.00 2.16
CA GLU A 249 6.91 -9.48 2.18
C GLU A 249 7.61 -10.17 1.00
N GLY A 250 7.55 -9.60 -0.20
CA GLY A 250 8.30 -10.08 -1.37
C GLY A 250 9.81 -10.11 -1.14
N GLY A 251 10.32 -9.22 -0.28
CA GLY A 251 11.72 -9.20 0.18
C GLY A 251 12.12 -10.44 1.00
N MET A 252 11.15 -11.19 1.54
CA MET A 252 11.35 -12.51 2.15
C MET A 252 11.09 -13.66 1.19
N VAL A 253 10.16 -13.49 0.25
CA VAL A 253 9.88 -14.49 -0.80
C VAL A 253 11.10 -14.67 -1.72
N ALA A 254 11.76 -13.59 -2.12
CA ALA A 254 12.96 -13.65 -2.97
C ALA A 254 14.08 -14.55 -2.39
N PRO A 255 14.56 -14.34 -1.15
CA PRO A 255 15.56 -15.24 -0.55
C PRO A 255 15.00 -16.65 -0.29
N LEU A 256 13.70 -16.81 0.00
CA LEU A 256 13.09 -18.13 0.13
C LEU A 256 13.19 -18.94 -1.17
N VAL A 257 12.96 -18.31 -2.33
CA VAL A 257 13.15 -18.96 -3.63
C VAL A 257 14.62 -19.21 -3.94
N ALA A 258 15.49 -18.19 -3.78
CA ALA A 258 16.93 -18.31 -4.08
C ALA A 258 17.67 -19.29 -3.15
N SER A 259 17.17 -19.52 -1.93
CA SER A 259 17.71 -20.54 -1.03
C SER A 259 17.50 -21.97 -1.58
N LYS A 260 16.45 -22.19 -2.38
CA LYS A 260 16.10 -23.48 -2.98
C LYS A 260 16.55 -23.62 -4.44
N ASP A 261 16.58 -22.52 -5.20
CA ASP A 261 17.02 -22.49 -6.59
C ASP A 261 18.36 -21.74 -6.74
N LYS A 262 19.45 -22.50 -6.87
CA LYS A 262 20.82 -21.96 -7.00
C LYS A 262 21.12 -21.36 -8.38
N THR A 263 20.18 -21.39 -9.31
CA THR A 263 20.34 -20.78 -10.63
C THR A 263 19.86 -19.33 -10.69
N ILE A 264 19.25 -18.81 -9.61
CA ILE A 264 18.94 -17.38 -9.48
C ILE A 264 20.24 -16.57 -9.49
N ALA A 265 20.31 -15.60 -10.40
CA ALA A 265 21.52 -14.82 -10.65
C ALA A 265 21.82 -13.84 -9.50
N GLY A 266 20.78 -13.27 -8.90
CA GLY A 266 20.88 -12.37 -7.75
C GLY A 266 19.52 -12.05 -7.14
N ILE A 267 19.52 -11.50 -5.93
CA ILE A 267 18.31 -11.00 -5.28
C ILE A 267 18.46 -9.55 -4.83
N ILE A 268 17.36 -8.80 -4.90
CA ILE A 268 17.23 -7.44 -4.42
C ILE A 268 16.06 -7.38 -3.43
N THR A 269 16.32 -6.97 -2.19
CA THR A 269 15.27 -6.83 -1.16
C THR A 269 15.04 -5.34 -0.89
N LEU A 270 13.84 -4.86 -1.19
CA LEU A 270 13.39 -3.50 -0.91
C LEU A 270 12.53 -3.52 0.36
N ALA A 271 13.00 -2.91 1.43
CA ALA A 271 12.31 -2.87 2.73
C ALA A 271 11.93 -4.28 3.24
N GLY A 272 12.79 -5.28 2.96
CA GLY A 272 12.56 -6.68 3.31
C GLY A 272 12.90 -6.96 4.78
N PRO A 273 12.04 -7.69 5.52
CA PRO A 273 12.36 -8.15 6.87
C PRO A 273 13.58 -9.09 6.91
N GLY A 274 14.56 -8.74 7.75
CA GLY A 274 15.75 -9.54 8.04
C GLY A 274 15.68 -10.33 9.35
N GLU A 275 14.76 -9.92 10.22
CA GLU A 275 14.43 -10.55 11.50
C GLU A 275 13.08 -11.26 11.43
N ARG A 276 12.81 -12.11 12.43
CA ARG A 276 11.49 -12.70 12.63
C ARG A 276 10.41 -11.61 12.75
N LEU A 277 9.26 -11.88 12.15
CA LEU A 277 8.20 -10.88 11.99
C LEU A 277 7.56 -10.47 13.31
N ASP A 278 7.52 -11.34 14.32
CA ASP A 278 7.09 -10.96 15.67
C ASP A 278 7.90 -9.77 16.21
N LYS A 279 9.22 -9.78 16.03
CA LYS A 279 10.08 -8.66 16.43
C LYS A 279 9.87 -7.43 15.55
N VAL A 280 9.73 -7.62 14.23
CA VAL A 280 9.53 -6.51 13.29
C VAL A 280 8.22 -5.79 13.59
N LEU A 281 7.12 -6.52 13.81
CA LEU A 281 5.82 -5.95 14.14
C LEU A 281 5.82 -5.25 15.51
N LEU A 282 6.50 -5.79 16.52
CA LEU A 282 6.64 -5.11 17.81
C LEU A 282 7.42 -3.80 17.66
N GLN A 283 8.49 -3.78 16.86
CA GLN A 283 9.26 -2.58 16.60
C GLN A 283 8.45 -1.56 15.78
N GLN A 284 7.75 -2.00 14.74
CA GLN A 284 6.81 -1.17 13.96
C GLN A 284 5.77 -0.50 14.85
N GLN A 285 5.09 -1.27 15.71
CA GLN A 285 4.10 -0.74 16.65
C GLN A 285 4.71 0.30 17.59
N LYS A 286 5.90 0.01 18.13
CA LYS A 286 6.60 0.93 19.03
C LYS A 286 6.93 2.24 18.33
N ASP A 287 7.45 2.19 17.12
CA ASP A 287 7.85 3.36 16.34
C ASP A 287 6.63 4.20 15.96
N ILE A 288 5.58 3.58 15.43
CA ILE A 288 4.32 4.24 15.06
C ILE A 288 3.65 4.91 16.26
N TYR A 289 3.49 4.20 17.39
CA TYR A 289 2.82 4.77 18.57
C TYR A 289 3.65 5.89 19.20
N SER A 290 4.97 5.73 19.30
CA SER A 290 5.86 6.78 19.80
C SER A 290 5.80 8.02 18.90
N ARG A 291 5.80 7.83 17.57
CA ARG A 291 5.72 8.92 16.59
C ARG A 291 4.37 9.65 16.64
N SER A 292 3.31 8.94 17.02
CA SER A 292 1.96 9.50 17.22
C SER A 292 1.81 10.27 18.54
N GLY A 293 2.88 10.40 19.34
CA GLY A 293 2.86 11.14 20.60
C GLY A 293 2.27 10.36 21.78
N MET A 294 2.08 9.04 21.64
CA MET A 294 1.58 8.21 22.74
C MET A 294 2.59 8.19 23.90
N PRO A 295 2.15 8.30 25.18
CA PRO A 295 3.05 8.25 26.32
C PRO A 295 3.85 6.95 26.35
N LYS A 296 5.17 7.04 26.62
CA LYS A 296 6.08 5.90 26.63
C LYS A 296 5.57 4.72 27.48
N ALA A 297 5.03 4.99 28.67
CA ALA A 297 4.50 3.95 29.55
C ALA A 297 3.33 3.18 28.91
N THR A 298 2.49 3.86 28.14
CA THR A 298 1.39 3.24 27.38
C THR A 298 1.94 2.39 26.24
N VAL A 299 2.91 2.92 25.48
CA VAL A 299 3.58 2.18 24.40
C VAL A 299 4.23 0.90 24.95
N ASP A 300 5.04 1.01 26.01
CA ASP A 300 5.71 -0.13 26.63
C ASP A 300 4.71 -1.19 27.09
N SER A 301 3.56 -0.79 27.64
CA SER A 301 2.49 -1.69 28.07
C SER A 301 1.88 -2.46 26.88
N ILE A 302 1.56 -1.77 25.79
CA ILE A 302 1.01 -2.39 24.56
C ILE A 302 2.02 -3.37 23.95
N ILE A 303 3.29 -2.97 23.85
CA ILE A 303 4.35 -3.84 23.32
C ILE A 303 4.54 -5.07 24.22
N SER A 304 4.52 -4.90 25.54
CA SER A 304 4.63 -6.04 26.47
C SER A 304 3.44 -7.01 26.35
N LEU A 305 2.23 -6.49 26.13
CA LEU A 305 1.03 -7.28 25.89
C LEU A 305 1.15 -8.09 24.59
N ASN A 306 1.44 -7.42 23.48
CA ASN A 306 1.50 -8.06 22.16
C ASN A 306 2.65 -9.06 22.08
N LYS A 307 3.78 -8.77 22.73
CA LYS A 307 4.89 -9.73 22.84
C LYS A 307 4.44 -11.05 23.45
N GLY A 308 3.61 -11.05 24.50
CA GLY A 308 3.15 -12.29 25.12
C GLY A 308 2.26 -13.13 24.19
N PHE A 309 1.42 -12.50 23.37
CA PHE A 309 0.65 -13.20 22.34
C PHE A 309 1.57 -13.83 21.28
N TYR A 310 2.56 -13.08 20.78
CA TYR A 310 3.51 -13.62 19.81
C TYR A 310 4.41 -14.73 20.40
N ASP A 311 4.83 -14.60 21.66
CA ASP A 311 5.57 -15.65 22.37
C ASP A 311 4.74 -16.94 22.41
N ILE A 312 3.42 -16.86 22.66
CA ILE A 312 2.52 -18.03 22.62
C ILE A 312 2.51 -18.64 21.22
N VAL A 313 2.25 -17.86 20.16
CA VAL A 313 2.23 -18.34 18.76
C VAL A 313 3.51 -19.09 18.40
N ASN A 314 4.65 -18.63 18.91
CA ASN A 314 5.97 -19.18 18.60
C ASN A 314 6.40 -20.36 19.46
N THR A 315 5.73 -20.63 20.59
CA THR A 315 6.19 -21.65 21.56
C THR A 315 5.19 -22.77 21.80
N VAL A 316 3.91 -22.56 21.51
CA VAL A 316 2.87 -23.57 21.75
C VAL A 316 2.42 -24.22 20.44
N ASP A 317 1.94 -25.45 20.53
CA ASP A 317 1.31 -26.12 19.40
C ASP A 317 0.10 -25.31 18.90
N LYS A 318 -0.09 -25.26 17.57
CA LYS A 318 -1.18 -24.48 16.94
C LYS A 318 -2.55 -24.83 17.52
N SER A 319 -2.80 -26.08 17.90
CA SER A 319 -4.06 -26.52 18.49
C SER A 319 -4.32 -25.96 19.90
N GLN A 320 -3.29 -25.44 20.58
CA GLN A 320 -3.35 -24.91 21.94
C GLN A 320 -3.39 -23.37 21.97
N ILE A 321 -3.13 -22.69 20.85
CA ILE A 321 -3.05 -21.22 20.78
C ILE A 321 -4.30 -20.57 21.36
N ASN A 322 -5.50 -20.98 20.94
CA ASN A 322 -6.75 -20.35 21.42
C ASN A 322 -6.89 -20.44 22.94
N LYS A 323 -6.53 -21.58 23.52
CA LYS A 323 -6.59 -21.81 24.98
C LYS A 323 -5.59 -20.93 25.72
N GLU A 324 -4.34 -20.86 25.24
CA GLU A 324 -3.31 -20.04 25.88
C GLU A 324 -3.53 -18.54 25.65
N PHE A 325 -4.11 -18.13 24.52
CA PHE A 325 -4.57 -16.76 24.27
C PHE A 325 -5.67 -16.34 25.26
N LEU A 326 -6.68 -17.20 25.47
CA LEU A 326 -7.71 -16.96 26.48
C LEU A 326 -7.11 -16.78 27.87
N LYS A 327 -6.23 -17.69 28.29
CA LYS A 327 -5.57 -17.63 29.60
C LYS A 327 -4.70 -16.38 29.75
N TYR A 328 -3.88 -16.06 28.73
CA TYR A 328 -3.00 -14.90 28.76
C TYR A 328 -3.79 -13.59 28.75
N GLY A 329 -4.75 -13.43 27.84
CA GLY A 329 -5.58 -12.23 27.75
C GLY A 329 -6.40 -11.97 29.03
N GLN A 330 -6.99 -13.02 29.62
CA GLN A 330 -7.68 -12.90 30.92
C GLN A 330 -6.72 -12.46 32.04
N SER A 331 -5.49 -12.99 32.06
CA SER A 331 -4.46 -12.55 33.03
C SER A 331 -4.07 -11.08 32.87
N LYS A 332 -4.33 -10.49 31.69
CA LYS A 332 -4.11 -9.09 31.34
C LYS A 332 -5.37 -8.24 31.44
N SER A 333 -6.45 -8.78 31.99
CA SER A 333 -7.75 -8.10 32.13
C SER A 333 -8.36 -7.64 30.80
N MET A 334 -8.02 -8.31 29.69
CA MET A 334 -8.66 -8.07 28.40
C MET A 334 -10.10 -8.60 28.41
N SER A 335 -10.98 -7.94 27.67
CA SER A 335 -12.32 -8.45 27.40
C SER A 335 -12.28 -9.68 26.50
N ASN A 336 -13.33 -10.52 26.57
CA ASN A 336 -13.45 -11.68 25.68
C ASN A 336 -13.48 -11.27 24.19
N ILE A 337 -13.98 -10.06 23.87
CA ILE A 337 -14.01 -9.54 22.50
C ILE A 337 -12.59 -9.28 21.99
N GLU A 338 -11.78 -8.55 22.76
CA GLU A 338 -10.38 -8.25 22.39
C GLU A 338 -9.56 -9.54 22.24
N ILE A 339 -9.76 -10.52 23.13
CA ILE A 339 -9.07 -11.81 23.03
C ILE A 339 -9.51 -12.57 21.79
N THR A 340 -10.82 -12.58 21.49
CA THR A 340 -11.35 -13.25 20.30
C THR A 340 -10.76 -12.64 19.03
N GLN A 341 -10.61 -11.31 18.97
CA GLN A 341 -9.96 -10.62 17.84
C GLN A 341 -8.50 -11.04 17.67
N GLN A 342 -7.74 -11.22 18.78
CA GLN A 342 -6.37 -11.75 18.71
C GLN A 342 -6.36 -13.18 18.16
N ILE A 343 -7.30 -14.03 18.59
CA ILE A 343 -7.44 -15.41 18.11
C ILE A 343 -7.79 -15.45 16.62
N GLU A 344 -8.73 -14.63 16.18
CA GLU A 344 -9.14 -14.53 14.78
C GLU A 344 -7.97 -14.12 13.88
N SER A 345 -7.17 -13.13 14.32
CA SER A 345 -5.97 -12.70 13.61
C SER A 345 -4.98 -13.83 13.36
N VAL A 346 -4.64 -14.63 14.38
CA VAL A 346 -3.68 -15.76 14.23
C VAL A 346 -4.31 -17.04 13.67
N SER A 347 -5.63 -17.07 13.50
CA SER A 347 -6.32 -18.15 12.79
C SER A 347 -6.20 -17.99 11.27
N ASP A 348 -5.96 -16.77 10.80
CA ASP A 348 -5.62 -16.49 9.41
C ASP A 348 -4.34 -17.23 9.01
N ARG A 349 -4.38 -17.93 7.87
CA ARG A 349 -3.28 -18.80 7.43
C ARG A 349 -2.05 -17.97 7.07
N TRP A 350 -2.27 -16.85 6.39
CA TRP A 350 -1.21 -15.93 6.00
C TRP A 350 -0.53 -15.38 7.25
N PHE A 351 -1.28 -14.74 8.16
CA PHE A 351 -0.72 -14.11 9.34
C PHE A 351 0.00 -15.10 10.26
N TYR A 352 -0.55 -16.30 10.44
CA TYR A 352 0.14 -17.37 11.18
C TYR A 352 1.48 -17.73 10.54
N SER A 353 1.50 -17.96 9.22
CA SER A 353 2.74 -18.26 8.49
C SER A 353 3.73 -17.10 8.54
N PHE A 354 3.22 -15.86 8.52
CA PHE A 354 4.00 -14.63 8.54
C PHE A 354 4.71 -14.44 9.89
N ILE A 355 3.99 -14.60 11.01
CA ILE A 355 4.55 -14.50 12.37
C ILE A 355 5.58 -15.59 12.66
N THR A 356 5.29 -16.82 12.21
CA THR A 356 6.14 -17.98 12.50
C THR A 356 7.33 -18.11 11.54
N TYR A 357 7.35 -17.32 10.45
CA TYR A 357 8.46 -17.28 9.51
C TYR A 357 9.71 -16.68 10.15
N ASP A 358 10.83 -17.38 10.01
CA ASP A 358 12.14 -16.94 10.46
C ASP A 358 13.08 -16.77 9.24
N PRO A 359 13.40 -15.52 8.84
CA PRO A 359 14.30 -15.29 7.70
C PRO A 359 15.71 -15.84 7.91
N LYS A 360 16.14 -16.10 9.16
CA LYS A 360 17.54 -16.42 9.48
C LYS A 360 18.08 -17.62 8.70
N GLU A 361 17.41 -18.77 8.80
CA GLU A 361 17.88 -20.01 8.17
C GLU A 361 17.82 -19.92 6.65
N ILE A 362 16.83 -19.21 6.13
CA ILE A 362 16.67 -18.98 4.69
C ILE A 362 17.79 -18.09 4.15
N LEU A 363 18.06 -16.97 4.81
CA LEU A 363 19.13 -16.04 4.43
C LEU A 363 20.50 -16.72 4.49
N GLN A 364 20.76 -17.56 5.49
CA GLN A 364 22.01 -18.34 5.59
C GLN A 364 22.21 -19.31 4.41
N GLN A 365 21.14 -19.69 3.70
CA GLN A 365 21.20 -20.58 2.55
C GLN A 365 21.33 -19.83 1.21
N VAL A 366 21.20 -18.50 1.18
CA VAL A 366 21.32 -17.70 -0.04
C VAL A 366 22.78 -17.52 -0.43
N SER A 367 23.15 -18.00 -1.62
CA SER A 367 24.53 -17.95 -2.13
C SER A 367 24.73 -17.00 -3.31
N CYS A 368 23.66 -16.52 -3.95
CA CYS A 368 23.75 -15.55 -5.03
C CYS A 368 24.09 -14.13 -4.49
N PRO A 369 24.59 -13.22 -5.34
CA PRO A 369 24.68 -11.79 -5.03
C PRO A 369 23.39 -11.22 -4.42
N VAL A 370 23.53 -10.38 -3.39
CA VAL A 370 22.41 -9.72 -2.70
C VAL A 370 22.58 -8.21 -2.65
N LEU A 371 21.54 -7.47 -2.99
CA LEU A 371 21.36 -6.05 -2.64
C LEU A 371 20.19 -5.92 -1.67
N ALA A 372 20.43 -5.39 -0.48
CA ALA A 372 19.36 -5.05 0.47
C ALA A 372 19.29 -3.54 0.68
N ILE A 373 18.10 -2.97 0.48
CA ILE A 373 17.83 -1.53 0.58
C ILE A 373 16.69 -1.30 1.56
N ASN A 374 16.84 -0.37 2.51
CA ASN A 374 15.75 0.17 3.35
C ASN A 374 15.82 1.70 3.39
N GLY A 375 14.69 2.37 3.64
CA GLY A 375 14.67 3.79 3.96
C GLY A 375 14.92 4.05 5.45
N SER A 376 15.66 5.11 5.79
CA SER A 376 15.94 5.45 7.22
C SER A 376 14.71 5.96 7.99
N LYS A 377 13.62 6.31 7.28
CA LYS A 377 12.31 6.64 7.86
C LYS A 377 11.26 5.55 7.63
N ASP A 378 11.69 4.33 7.31
CA ASP A 378 10.78 3.20 7.24
C ASP A 378 10.24 2.85 8.64
N MET A 379 8.97 3.16 8.87
CA MET A 379 8.26 2.86 10.14
C MET A 379 7.66 1.46 10.17
N GLN A 380 7.67 0.72 9.06
CA GLN A 380 7.11 -0.64 8.98
C GLN A 380 8.22 -1.69 9.13
N VAL A 381 9.34 -1.48 8.45
CA VAL A 381 10.52 -2.35 8.50
C VAL A 381 11.74 -1.51 8.82
N ASN A 382 12.02 -1.37 10.13
CA ASN A 382 13.13 -0.56 10.62
C ASN A 382 14.45 -0.94 9.90
N GLY A 383 15.07 0.04 9.24
CA GLY A 383 16.23 -0.16 8.36
C GLY A 383 17.44 -0.72 9.10
N ASP A 384 17.89 -0.05 10.16
CA ASP A 384 19.03 -0.48 10.98
C ASP A 384 18.89 -1.93 11.47
N GLN A 385 17.74 -2.27 12.07
CA GLN A 385 17.47 -3.62 12.57
C GLN A 385 17.52 -4.67 11.44
N ASN A 386 16.78 -4.44 10.35
CA ASN A 386 16.58 -5.47 9.34
C ASN A 386 17.76 -5.61 8.39
N LEU A 387 18.39 -4.51 7.98
CA LEU A 387 19.61 -4.54 7.17
C LEU A 387 20.76 -5.21 7.93
N THR A 388 20.90 -4.94 9.24
CA THR A 388 21.90 -5.61 10.08
C THR A 388 21.65 -7.10 10.16
N ALA A 389 20.39 -7.52 10.36
CA ALA A 389 20.03 -8.93 10.40
C ALA A 389 20.27 -9.64 9.06
N ILE A 390 19.87 -9.03 7.93
CA ILE A 390 20.15 -9.54 6.58
C ILE A 390 21.65 -9.75 6.39
N LYS A 391 22.45 -8.71 6.66
CA LYS A 391 23.91 -8.76 6.52
C LYS A 391 24.53 -9.88 7.35
N ASN A 392 24.14 -9.98 8.62
CA ASN A 392 24.72 -10.96 9.55
C ASN A 392 24.33 -12.39 9.18
N ASN A 393 23.06 -12.63 8.81
CA ASN A 393 22.59 -13.96 8.44
C ASN A 393 23.23 -14.43 7.12
N LEU A 394 23.33 -13.56 6.11
CA LEU A 394 24.05 -13.87 4.87
C LEU A 394 25.53 -14.17 5.11
N ALA A 395 26.20 -13.37 5.94
CA ALA A 395 27.60 -13.59 6.29
C ALA A 395 27.83 -14.91 7.05
N GLN A 396 26.92 -15.27 7.97
CA GLN A 396 26.94 -16.56 8.67
C GLN A 396 26.74 -17.74 7.71
N GLY A 397 25.92 -17.55 6.67
CA GLY A 397 25.78 -18.49 5.54
C GLY A 397 26.99 -18.59 4.62
N GLY A 398 28.00 -17.73 4.81
CA GLY A 398 29.21 -17.67 3.98
C GLY A 398 29.06 -16.82 2.72
N ASN A 399 27.94 -16.11 2.53
CA ASN A 399 27.76 -15.22 1.39
C ASN A 399 28.54 -13.91 1.60
N LYS A 400 29.47 -13.64 0.68
CA LYS A 400 30.34 -12.46 0.71
C LYS A 400 29.96 -11.39 -0.32
N ASN A 401 29.06 -11.70 -1.26
CA ASN A 401 28.63 -10.75 -2.28
C ASN A 401 27.32 -10.07 -1.85
N VAL A 402 27.43 -9.23 -0.83
CA VAL A 402 26.29 -8.57 -0.18
C VAL A 402 26.52 -7.06 -0.19
N THR A 403 25.59 -6.33 -0.78
CA THR A 403 25.53 -4.87 -0.76
C THR A 403 24.35 -4.45 0.12
N ILE A 404 24.62 -3.63 1.13
CA ILE A 404 23.61 -3.09 2.06
C ILE A 404 23.51 -1.58 1.87
N LYS A 405 22.30 -1.05 1.73
CA LYS A 405 22.04 0.39 1.54
C LYS A 405 20.88 0.86 2.41
N GLU A 406 21.17 1.77 3.32
CA GLU A 406 20.13 2.57 3.98
C GLU A 406 20.02 3.90 3.25
N MET A 407 18.79 4.28 2.89
CA MET A 407 18.48 5.45 2.08
C MET A 407 17.94 6.55 2.98
N GLU A 408 18.73 7.62 3.13
CA GLU A 408 18.43 8.66 4.10
C GLU A 408 17.13 9.41 3.77
N GLY A 409 16.23 9.51 4.75
CA GLY A 409 14.99 10.26 4.64
C GLY A 409 13.87 9.59 3.85
N LEU A 410 14.06 8.34 3.39
CA LEU A 410 13.04 7.59 2.66
C LEU A 410 12.16 6.75 3.60
N ASN A 411 10.86 6.67 3.29
CA ASN A 411 9.90 5.80 3.98
C ASN A 411 9.90 4.36 3.42
N HIS A 412 8.94 3.54 3.86
CA HIS A 412 8.76 2.15 3.42
C HIS A 412 8.61 2.00 1.90
N LEU A 413 7.91 2.94 1.25
CA LEU A 413 7.71 2.96 -0.21
C LEU A 413 8.88 3.62 -0.96
N PHE A 414 9.99 3.90 -0.28
CA PHE A 414 11.15 4.62 -0.82
C PHE A 414 10.85 6.03 -1.31
N GLN A 415 9.86 6.69 -0.70
CA GLN A 415 9.53 8.08 -0.99
C GLN A 415 10.19 9.00 0.03
N LYS A 416 10.60 10.20 -0.38
CA LYS A 416 11.10 11.21 0.55
C LYS A 416 9.99 11.63 1.51
N ALA A 417 10.21 11.35 2.79
CA ALA A 417 9.21 11.51 3.83
C ALA A 417 9.62 12.50 4.91
N VAL A 418 8.63 13.10 5.57
CA VAL A 418 8.89 13.98 6.72
C VAL A 418 8.92 13.12 7.98
N THR A 419 7.84 12.37 8.22
CA THR A 419 7.73 11.53 9.41
C THR A 419 8.00 10.06 9.15
N GLY A 420 7.75 9.56 7.94
CA GLY A 420 7.84 8.14 7.59
C GLY A 420 6.55 7.34 7.83
N MET A 421 5.53 7.99 8.39
CA MET A 421 4.26 7.35 8.74
C MET A 421 3.45 6.96 7.49
N PRO A 422 2.71 5.83 7.51
CA PRO A 422 1.93 5.38 6.34
C PRO A 422 0.87 6.35 5.82
N ASN A 423 0.34 7.21 6.67
CA ASN A 423 -0.61 8.26 6.29
C ASN A 423 0.01 9.34 5.38
N GLU A 424 1.34 9.49 5.31
CA GLU A 424 1.99 10.41 4.38
C GLU A 424 1.93 9.90 2.94
N TYR A 425 1.79 8.59 2.71
CA TYR A 425 1.92 7.98 1.38
C TYR A 425 0.96 8.62 0.38
N ALA A 426 -0.30 8.81 0.75
CA ALA A 426 -1.29 9.42 -0.13
C ALA A 426 -0.94 10.88 -0.51
N GLN A 427 -0.25 11.62 0.36
CA GLN A 427 0.07 13.03 0.16
C GLN A 427 1.34 13.26 -0.64
N ILE A 428 2.25 12.28 -0.68
CA ILE A 428 3.53 12.41 -1.39
C ILE A 428 3.28 12.23 -2.90
N GLU A 429 3.84 13.10 -3.73
CA GLU A 429 3.74 12.99 -5.20
C GLU A 429 4.72 11.97 -5.79
N GLU A 430 5.92 11.90 -5.20
CA GLU A 430 6.95 10.93 -5.56
C GLU A 430 6.45 9.51 -5.29
N THR A 431 6.56 8.64 -6.28
CA THR A 431 6.21 7.21 -6.14
C THR A 431 7.38 6.39 -5.63
N MET A 432 8.59 6.69 -6.07
CA MET A 432 9.82 6.05 -5.61
C MET A 432 11.00 6.98 -5.89
N SER A 433 11.90 7.15 -4.93
CA SER A 433 13.09 8.00 -5.11
C SER A 433 13.89 7.58 -6.35
N PRO A 434 14.25 8.51 -7.25
CA PRO A 434 15.14 8.23 -8.38
C PRO A 434 16.49 7.65 -7.96
N GLU A 435 16.98 7.98 -6.76
CA GLU A 435 18.23 7.42 -6.22
C GLU A 435 18.13 5.91 -6.01
N VAL A 436 16.97 5.42 -5.58
CA VAL A 436 16.72 3.98 -5.40
C VAL A 436 16.68 3.28 -6.75
N LEU A 437 16.01 3.87 -7.73
CA LEU A 437 15.98 3.36 -9.11
C LEU A 437 17.40 3.23 -9.69
N GLU A 438 18.22 4.26 -9.49
CA GLU A 438 19.62 4.28 -9.95
C GLU A 438 20.49 3.25 -9.24
N ILE A 439 20.38 3.09 -7.92
CA ILE A 439 21.12 2.07 -7.16
C ILE A 439 20.79 0.66 -7.63
N ILE A 440 19.50 0.36 -7.84
CA ILE A 440 19.06 -0.95 -8.34
C ILE A 440 19.67 -1.22 -9.71
N LYS A 441 19.52 -0.27 -10.65
CA LYS A 441 20.07 -0.38 -12.01
C LYS A 441 21.59 -0.56 -11.98
N ASN A 442 22.31 0.29 -11.25
CA ASN A 442 23.78 0.25 -11.22
C ASN A 442 24.30 -1.04 -10.57
N TRP A 443 23.60 -1.58 -9.57
CA TRP A 443 23.95 -2.87 -8.99
C TRP A 443 23.74 -4.02 -9.98
N ILE A 444 22.65 -3.99 -10.76
CA ILE A 444 22.40 -4.99 -11.81
C ILE A 444 23.52 -4.94 -12.85
N ASP A 445 23.82 -3.76 -13.40
CA ASP A 445 24.87 -3.57 -14.43
C ASP A 445 26.27 -3.99 -13.95
N LEU A 446 26.56 -3.84 -12.66
CA LEU A 446 27.85 -4.22 -12.09
C LEU A 446 28.00 -5.75 -11.97
N ASN A 447 26.90 -6.48 -11.81
CA ASN A 447 26.91 -7.91 -11.50
C ASN A 447 26.54 -8.80 -12.71
N PHE A 448 25.84 -8.28 -13.72
CA PHE A 448 25.25 -9.08 -14.82
C PHE A 448 25.31 -8.36 -16.17
#